data_AF-A0A935SP82-F1
#
_entry.id   AF-A0A935SP82-F1
#
_cell.length_a   1.000
_cell.length_b   1.000
_cell.length_c   1.000
_cell.angle_alpha   90.00
_cell.angle_beta   90.00
_cell.angle_gamma   90.00
#
_symmetry.space_group_name_H-M   'P 1'
#
loop_
_entity.id
_entity.type
_entity.pdbx_description
1 polymer ?
#
loop_
_entity_poly.entity_id
_entity_poly.type
_entity_poly.pdbx_seq_one_letter_code
_entity_poly.pdbx_strand_id
1 'polypeptide(L)'
;MTIKEVSKDSCYTLILSDEQGDASFFSLEIIRNTLDDTAIIGSLKIPPHFTGDVHKPYDYYEPTYTFCYKAYRATKGKLKLKYYY
;
A
#
# COMPACT_ATOMS: atom_id res chain seq x y z
N MET A 1 0.12 -13.52 5.55
CA MET A 1 -0.38 -12.25 6.10
C MET A 1 0.79 -11.49 6.71
N THR A 2 1.27 -10.42 6.08
CA THR A 2 2.35 -9.60 6.65
C THR A 2 1.84 -8.19 6.89
N ILE A 3 2.10 -7.70 8.10
CA ILE A 3 1.74 -6.34 8.53
C ILE A 3 3.02 -5.51 8.49
N LYS A 4 2.97 -4.32 7.88
CA LYS A 4 4.12 -3.41 7.81
C LYS A 4 3.70 -1.98 8.18
N GLU A 5 4.59 -1.30 8.89
CA GLU A 5 4.50 0.13 9.18
C GLU A 5 5.39 0.86 8.18
N VAL A 6 4.83 1.87 7.51
CA VAL A 6 5.52 2.63 6.46
C VAL A 6 5.60 4.09 6.89
N SER A 7 6.81 4.64 6.82
CA SER A 7 7.12 6.04 7.13
C SER A 7 7.48 6.83 5.87
N LYS A 8 7.69 8.14 6.05
CA LYS A 8 8.11 9.03 4.97
C LYS A 8 9.35 8.50 4.23
N ASP A 9 9.33 8.60 2.90
CA ASP A 9 10.39 8.17 1.98
C ASP A 9 10.79 6.68 2.09
N SER A 10 9.91 5.87 2.68
CA SER A 10 10.12 4.41 2.80
C SER A 10 9.46 3.70 1.61
N CYS A 11 10.22 2.84 0.96
CA CYS A 11 9.70 1.91 -0.04
C CYS A 11 9.57 0.51 0.54
N TYR A 12 8.50 -0.18 0.19
CA TYR A 12 8.34 -1.59 0.48
C TYR A 12 8.07 -2.36 -0.81
N THR A 13 8.69 -3.52 -0.92
CA THR A 13 8.51 -4.42 -2.05
C THR A 13 7.68 -5.61 -1.60
N LEU A 14 6.57 -5.82 -2.28
CA LEU A 14 5.72 -6.99 -2.16
C LEU A 14 6.04 -7.91 -3.33
N ILE A 15 6.31 -9.18 -3.06
CA ILE A 15 6.52 -10.20 -4.09
C ILE A 15 5.33 -11.15 -3.98
N LEU A 16 4.54 -11.22 -5.04
CA LEU A 16 3.43 -12.16 -5.21
C LEU A 16 3.98 -13.38 -5.96
N SER A 17 3.85 -14.58 -5.39
CA SER A 17 4.34 -15.81 -6.02
C SER A 17 3.23 -16.48 -6.84
N ASP A 18 3.58 -16.99 -8.02
CA ASP A 18 2.67 -17.65 -8.98
C ASP A 18 1.96 -18.92 -8.47
N GLU A 19 2.31 -19.42 -7.28
CA GLU A 19 1.74 -20.68 -6.76
C GLU A 19 0.25 -20.61 -6.39
N GLN A 20 -0.40 -19.43 -6.49
CA GLN A 20 -1.72 -19.19 -5.87
C GLN A 20 -2.80 -18.56 -6.78
N GLY A 21 -2.76 -18.79 -8.11
CA GLY A 21 -3.94 -18.73 -8.99
C GLY A 21 -4.53 -17.34 -9.32
N ASP A 22 -5.50 -17.33 -10.26
CA ASP A 22 -6.13 -16.21 -11.00
C ASP A 22 -6.69 -14.99 -10.20
N ALA A 23 -5.98 -14.42 -9.23
CA ALA A 23 -6.47 -13.20 -8.59
C ALA A 23 -6.32 -12.02 -9.55
N SER A 24 -7.44 -11.39 -9.93
CA SER A 24 -7.40 -10.18 -10.77
C SER A 24 -6.97 -8.93 -10.00
N PHE A 25 -6.98 -8.99 -8.66
CA PHE A 25 -6.65 -7.88 -7.77
C PHE A 25 -6.01 -8.38 -6.48
N PHE A 26 -5.16 -7.56 -5.88
CA PHE A 26 -4.77 -7.70 -4.48
C PHE A 26 -5.32 -6.51 -3.66
N SER A 27 -5.53 -6.73 -2.37
CA SER A 27 -6.10 -5.72 -1.47
C SER A 27 -5.06 -5.21 -0.49
N LEU A 28 -4.90 -3.88 -0.43
CA LEU A 28 -4.08 -3.18 0.54
C LEU A 28 -5.01 -2.50 1.57
N GLU A 29 -5.10 -3.07 2.77
CA GLU A 29 -5.85 -2.51 3.88
C GLU A 29 -5.02 -1.47 4.62
N ILE A 30 -5.53 -0.24 4.71
CA ILE A 30 -5.03 0.81 5.57
C ILE A 30 -5.62 0.60 6.98
N ILE A 31 -4.89 -0.08 7.86
CA ILE A 31 -5.34 -0.38 9.23
C ILE A 31 -5.27 0.87 10.12
N ARG A 32 -4.27 1.72 9.89
CA ARG A 32 -4.09 2.96 10.65
C ARG A 32 -3.44 4.03 9.79
N ASN A 33 -4.00 5.23 9.87
CA ASN A 33 -3.51 6.40 9.16
C ASN A 33 -3.53 7.62 10.09
N THR A 34 -2.33 8.09 10.46
CA THR A 34 -2.16 9.29 11.28
C THR A 34 -1.56 10.45 10.49
N LEU A 35 -1.64 10.40 9.17
CA LEU A 35 -1.18 11.47 8.30
C LEU A 35 -1.98 12.74 8.54
N ASP A 36 -1.30 13.87 8.48
CA ASP A 36 -1.90 15.21 8.58
C ASP A 36 -2.56 15.68 7.28
N ASP A 37 -2.17 15.11 6.14
CA ASP A 37 -2.77 15.36 4.83
C ASP A 37 -2.59 14.12 3.91
N THR A 38 -2.83 14.30 2.63
CA THR A 38 -2.79 13.28 1.58
C THR A 38 -1.37 12.83 1.31
N ALA A 39 -1.18 11.52 1.22
CA ALA A 39 0.05 10.89 0.79
C ALA A 39 -0.15 10.06 -0.48
N ILE A 40 0.96 9.68 -1.12
CA ILE A 40 0.97 8.77 -2.26
C ILE A 40 1.70 7.48 -1.87
N ILE A 41 1.09 6.33 -2.14
CA ILE A 41 1.70 5.01 -1.99
C ILE A 41 1.69 4.31 -3.34
N GLY A 42 2.86 4.16 -3.98
CA GLY A 42 2.93 3.72 -5.37
C GLY A 42 2.20 4.73 -6.28
N SER A 43 1.06 4.34 -6.85
CA SER A 43 0.17 5.22 -7.62
C SER A 43 -1.15 5.57 -6.91
N LEU A 44 -1.33 5.15 -5.65
CA LEU A 44 -2.53 5.42 -4.86
C LEU A 44 -2.41 6.73 -4.11
N LYS A 45 -3.46 7.56 -4.15
CA LYS A 45 -3.60 8.73 -3.27
C LYS A 45 -4.39 8.30 -2.03
N ILE A 46 -3.78 8.43 -0.87
CA ILE A 46 -4.39 8.07 0.42
C ILE A 46 -4.73 9.37 1.17
N PRO A 47 -6.02 9.70 1.35
CA PRO A 47 -6.44 10.86 2.12
C PRO A 47 -5.98 10.79 3.59
N PRO A 48 -5.90 11.92 4.32
CA PRO A 48 -5.62 11.89 5.75
C PRO A 48 -6.69 11.11 6.50
N HIS A 49 -6.29 10.39 7.55
CA HIS A 49 -7.16 9.59 8.42
C HIS A 49 -7.98 8.48 7.74
N PHE A 50 -7.81 8.26 6.43
CA PHE A 50 -8.47 7.18 5.72
C PHE A 50 -8.02 5.81 6.25
N THR A 51 -9.00 4.94 6.51
CA THR A 51 -8.83 3.52 6.85
C THR A 51 -9.76 2.69 5.98
N GLY A 52 -9.32 1.49 5.59
CA GLY A 52 -10.09 0.58 4.74
C GLY A 52 -9.26 0.02 3.60
N ASP A 53 -9.94 -0.72 2.72
CA ASP A 53 -9.30 -1.44 1.63
C ASP A 53 -9.05 -0.57 0.41
N VAL A 54 -7.88 -0.74 -0.18
CA VAL A 54 -7.52 -0.19 -1.47
C VAL A 54 -7.15 -1.33 -2.40
N HIS A 55 -7.95 -1.53 -3.43
CA HIS A 55 -7.73 -2.60 -4.40
C HIS A 55 -6.79 -2.13 -5.51
N LYS A 56 -5.85 -3.00 -5.88
CA LYS A 56 -4.94 -2.79 -6.99
C LYS A 56 -5.03 -3.94 -7.97
N PRO A 57 -5.08 -3.65 -9.30
CA PRO A 57 -5.01 -4.70 -10.30
C PRO A 57 -3.76 -5.52 -10.10
N TYR A 58 -3.93 -6.84 -10.15
CA TYR A 58 -2.81 -7.77 -10.26
C TYR A 58 -2.38 -7.83 -11.72
N ASP A 59 -1.08 -7.73 -11.93
CA ASP A 59 -0.38 -7.83 -13.19
C ASP A 59 0.42 -9.11 -13.12
N TYR A 60 -0.04 -10.11 -13.87
CA TYR A 60 0.56 -11.43 -13.92
C TYR A 60 2.01 -11.39 -14.42
N TYR A 61 2.39 -10.39 -15.23
CA TYR A 61 3.74 -10.25 -15.75
C TYR A 61 4.67 -9.48 -14.82
N GLU A 62 4.12 -8.80 -13.80
CA GLU A 62 4.87 -8.06 -12.78
C GLU A 62 4.50 -8.51 -11.36
N PRO A 63 5.01 -9.68 -10.91
CA PRO A 63 4.73 -10.21 -9.57
C PRO A 63 5.31 -9.35 -8.43
N THR A 64 6.19 -8.41 -8.75
CA THR A 64 6.90 -7.59 -7.77
C THR A 64 6.35 -6.17 -7.77
N TYR A 65 5.68 -5.80 -6.68
CA TYR A 65 5.12 -4.48 -6.48
C TYR A 65 5.97 -3.68 -5.50
N THR A 66 6.59 -2.61 -5.98
CA THR A 66 7.26 -1.66 -5.09
C THR A 66 6.37 -0.46 -4.82
N PHE A 67 6.04 -0.28 -3.56
CA PHE A 67 5.24 0.82 -3.07
C PHE A 67 6.13 1.76 -2.26
N CYS A 68 6.42 2.91 -2.84
CA CYS A 68 7.09 3.98 -2.13
C CYS A 68 6.04 4.92 -1.54
N TYR A 69 6.15 5.18 -0.23
CA TYR A 69 5.49 6.32 0.35
C TYR A 69 6.17 7.59 -0.15
N LYS A 70 5.38 8.50 -0.73
CA LYS A 70 5.80 9.85 -1.08
C LYS A 70 4.85 10.84 -0.42
N ALA A 71 5.43 11.83 0.26
CA ALA A 71 4.67 12.96 0.77
C ALA A 71 4.13 13.78 -0.42
N TYR A 72 2.82 13.83 -0.60
CA TYR A 72 2.19 14.75 -1.56
C TYR A 72 1.94 16.11 -0.92
N ARG A 73 1.18 16.12 0.18
CA ARG A 73 1.02 17.27 1.09
C ARG A 73 1.28 16.92 2.54
N ALA A 74 1.19 15.64 2.90
CA ALA A 74 1.45 15.18 4.26
C ALA A 74 2.89 15.53 4.71
N THR A 75 3.01 16.21 5.84
CA THR A 75 4.32 16.59 6.41
C THR A 75 4.73 15.69 7.56
N LYS A 76 3.77 15.01 8.21
CA LYS A 76 3.98 14.14 9.38
C LYS A 76 2.94 13.01 9.42
N GLY A 77 3.14 12.07 10.33
CA GLY A 77 2.24 10.92 10.54
C GLY A 77 2.80 9.61 9.99
N LYS A 78 2.01 8.55 10.11
CA LYS A 78 2.39 7.19 9.75
C LYS A 78 1.22 6.42 9.16
N LEU A 79 1.54 5.42 8.34
CA LEU A 79 0.58 4.47 7.79
C LEU A 79 0.94 3.06 8.23
N LYS A 80 -0.07 2.31 8.68
CA LYS A 80 0.04 0.88 8.94
C LYS A 80 -0.81 0.14 7.94
N LEU A 81 -0.17 -0.78 7.21
CA LEU A 81 -0.74 -1.46 6.08
C LEU A 81 -0.78 -2.97 6.34
N LYS A 82 -1.82 -3.60 5.83
CA LYS A 82 -1.92 -5.05 5.74
C LYS A 82 -2.33 -5.41 4.33
N TYR A 83 -1.68 -6.42 3.76
CA TYR A 83 -2.06 -6.90 2.45
C TYR A 83 -2.77 -8.24 2.57
N TYR A 84 -3.72 -8.41 1.67
CA TYR A 84 -4.42 -9.66 1.40
C TYR A 84 -4.28 -9.97 -0.08
N TYR A 85 -4.05 -11.25 -0.36
CA TYR A 85 -4.24 -11.87 -1.66
C TYR A 85 -5.40 -12.84 -1.48
#